data_AF-A0A2S9FRZ9-F1
#
_entry.id   AF-A0A2S9FRZ9-F1
#
_cell.length_a   1.000
_cell.length_b   1.000
_cell.length_c   1.000
_cell.angle_alpha   90.00
_cell.angle_beta   90.00
_cell.angle_gamma   90.00
#
_symmetry.space_group_name_H-M   'P 1'
#
loop_
_entity.id
_entity.type
_entity.pdbx_description
1 polymer ?
#
loop_
_entity_poly.entity_id
_entity_poly.type
_entity_poly.pdbx_seq_one_letter_code
_entity_poly.pdbx_strand_id
1 'polypeptide(L)'
;SELRMAKLMGLNTVRVFLHDLLWVQDRVGFQRRLARFVDIAAHHGIKPLFVLFDSCWDPHPRLGKQRDPTPGVHNSGWVQSPGAEHLGDPRYR
;
A
#
# COMPACT_ATOMS: atom_id res chain seq x y z
N SER A 1 -3.51 3.86 -18.26
CA SER A 1 -3.03 3.51 -16.92
C SER A 1 -2.30 4.69 -16.32
N GLU A 2 -2.34 4.81 -15.01
CA GLU A 2 -1.63 5.82 -14.21
C GLU A 2 -0.12 5.73 -14.45
N LEU A 3 0.42 4.52 -14.64
CA LEU A 3 1.84 4.30 -14.92
C LEU A 3 2.28 4.81 -16.30
N ARG A 4 1.41 4.72 -17.31
CA ARG A 4 1.66 5.36 -18.62
C ARG A 4 1.70 6.88 -18.48
N MET A 5 0.76 7.45 -17.72
CA MET A 5 0.74 8.89 -17.46
C MET A 5 2.00 9.34 -16.71
N ALA A 6 2.39 8.61 -15.65
CA ALA A 6 3.61 8.87 -14.91
C ALA A 6 4.84 8.90 -15.84
N LYS A 7 4.96 7.93 -16.74
CA LYS A 7 6.02 7.89 -17.74
C LYS A 7 6.00 9.09 -18.69
N LEU A 8 4.83 9.48 -19.19
CA LEU A 8 4.67 10.65 -20.08
C LEU A 8 5.03 11.96 -19.37
N MET A 9 4.81 12.06 -18.06
CA MET A 9 5.23 13.18 -17.22
C MET A 9 6.72 13.13 -16.83
N GLY A 10 7.49 12.15 -17.32
CA GLY A 10 8.93 12.03 -17.05
C GLY A 10 9.27 11.34 -15.72
N LEU A 11 8.30 10.78 -15.01
CA LEU A 11 8.57 9.98 -13.81
C LEU A 11 9.20 8.64 -14.20
N ASN A 12 10.09 8.14 -13.33
CA ASN A 12 10.76 6.85 -13.49
C ASN A 12 10.50 5.89 -12.31
N THR A 13 9.77 6.35 -11.30
CA THR A 13 9.53 5.61 -10.06
C THR A 13 8.17 5.97 -9.47
N VAL A 14 7.55 5.03 -8.77
CA VAL A 14 6.34 5.26 -7.97
C VAL A 14 6.50 4.63 -6.61
N ARG A 15 6.11 5.37 -5.57
CA ARG A 15 6.07 4.87 -4.20
C ARG A 15 4.73 4.17 -3.96
N VAL A 16 4.75 2.90 -3.60
CA VAL A 16 3.56 2.04 -3.48
C VAL A 16 3.49 1.53 -2.06
N PHE A 17 2.45 1.96 -1.34
CA PHE A 17 2.22 1.55 0.04
C PHE A 17 1.46 0.23 0.07
N LEU A 18 1.98 -0.71 0.83
CA LEU A 18 1.44 -2.04 1.03
C LEU A 18 0.91 -2.16 2.46
N HIS A 19 -0.07 -3.03 2.64
CA HIS A 19 -0.67 -3.27 3.95
C HIS A 19 -0.42 -4.70 4.41
N ASP A 20 0.10 -4.84 5.62
CA ASP A 20 0.39 -6.12 6.29
C ASP A 20 -0.83 -7.05 6.39
N LEU A 21 -2.04 -6.52 6.62
CA LEU A 21 -3.25 -7.35 6.69
C LEU A 21 -3.51 -8.18 5.42
N LEU A 22 -3.10 -7.68 4.24
CA LEU A 22 -3.23 -8.43 2.99
C LEU A 22 -2.26 -9.61 2.90
N TRP A 23 -1.09 -9.47 3.53
CA TRP A 23 -0.14 -10.58 3.69
C TRP A 23 -0.69 -11.63 4.64
N VAL A 24 -1.24 -11.21 5.79
CA VAL A 24 -1.84 -12.10 6.79
C VAL A 24 -3.03 -12.87 6.21
N GLN A 25 -3.89 -12.20 5.42
CA GLN A 25 -5.07 -12.81 4.82
C GLN A 25 -4.71 -13.87 3.76
N ASP A 26 -3.82 -13.54 2.82
CA ASP A 26 -3.50 -14.39 1.66
C ASP A 26 -2.12 -14.04 1.10
N ARG A 27 -1.06 -14.55 1.75
CA ARG A 27 0.33 -14.31 1.35
C ARG A 27 0.61 -14.69 -0.11
N VAL A 28 0.07 -15.83 -0.57
CA VAL A 28 0.41 -16.39 -1.89
C VAL A 28 -0.27 -15.59 -3.00
N GLY A 29 -1.56 -15.24 -2.83
CA GLY A 29 -2.23 -14.37 -3.77
C GLY A 29 -1.69 -12.94 -3.71
N PHE A 30 -1.29 -12.45 -2.54
CA PHE A 30 -0.67 -11.13 -2.40
C PHE A 30 0.64 -11.05 -3.18
N GLN A 31 1.53 -12.03 -3.01
CA GLN A 31 2.77 -12.14 -3.80
C GLN A 31 2.50 -12.22 -5.30
N ARG A 32 1.50 -13.00 -5.73
CA ARG A 32 1.11 -13.09 -7.15
C ARG A 32 0.62 -11.75 -7.71
N ARG A 33 -0.16 -10.98 -6.92
CA ARG A 33 -0.62 -9.64 -7.29
C ARG A 33 0.55 -8.64 -7.39
N LEU A 34 1.50 -8.71 -6.45
CA LEU A 34 2.71 -7.89 -6.50
C LEU A 34 3.58 -8.21 -7.71
N ALA A 35 3.82 -9.50 -8.01
CA ALA A 35 4.58 -9.91 -9.19
C ALA A 35 3.95 -9.35 -10.47
N ARG A 36 2.63 -9.50 -10.63
CA ARG A 36 1.89 -8.91 -11.76
C ARG A 36 2.05 -7.39 -11.82
N PHE A 37 1.98 -6.70 -10.68
CA PHE A 37 2.16 -5.24 -10.64
C PHE A 37 3.58 -4.83 -11.07
N VAL A 38 4.61 -5.54 -10.61
CA VAL A 38 6.00 -5.33 -11.02
C VAL A 38 6.15 -5.52 -12.53
N ASP A 39 5.57 -6.57 -13.10
CA ASP A 39 5.60 -6.81 -14.54
C ASP A 39 4.96 -5.64 -15.31
N ILE A 40 3.79 -5.16 -14.86
CA ILE A 40 3.11 -4.01 -15.48
C ILE A 40 3.95 -2.73 -15.36
N ALA A 41 4.57 -2.48 -14.20
CA ALA A 41 5.43 -1.31 -14.00
C ALA A 41 6.68 -1.35 -14.88
N ALA A 42 7.28 -2.54 -15.04
CA ALA A 42 8.42 -2.78 -15.91
C ALA A 42 8.08 -2.49 -17.39
N HIS A 43 6.91 -2.91 -17.87
CA HIS A 43 6.45 -2.57 -19.23
C HIS A 43 6.33 -1.05 -19.48
N HIS A 44 6.11 -0.26 -18.43
CA HIS A 44 6.09 1.21 -18.50
C HIS A 44 7.43 1.87 -18.19
N GLY A 45 8.48 1.10 -17.88
CA GLY A 45 9.79 1.62 -17.47
C GLY A 45 9.74 2.41 -16.16
N ILE A 46 8.84 2.02 -15.24
CA ILE A 46 8.66 2.60 -13.92
C ILE A 46 9.16 1.61 -12.87
N LYS A 47 9.97 2.09 -11.91
CA LYS A 47 10.45 1.30 -10.77
C LYS A 47 9.49 1.45 -9.59
N PRO A 48 8.90 0.37 -9.05
CA PRO A 48 8.12 0.48 -7.83
C PRO A 48 9.05 0.53 -6.60
N LEU A 49 8.81 1.50 -5.71
CA LEU A 49 9.37 1.55 -4.37
C LEU A 49 8.28 1.10 -3.39
N PHE A 50 8.36 -0.16 -2.94
CA PHE A 50 7.41 -0.69 -1.97
C PHE A 50 7.67 -0.14 -0.57
N VAL A 51 6.59 0.29 0.08
CA VAL A 51 6.58 0.68 1.48
C VAL A 51 5.79 -0.36 2.24
N LEU A 52 6.49 -1.14 3.06
CA LEU A 52 5.91 -2.22 3.85
C LEU A 52 5.25 -1.71 5.13
N PHE A 53 5.80 -0.62 5.68
CA PHE A 53 5.39 -0.07 6.96
C PHE A 53 5.13 1.43 6.87
N ASP A 54 4.02 1.86 7.45
CA ASP A 54 3.60 3.25 7.58
C ASP A 54 2.68 3.42 8.79
N SER A 55 2.98 4.35 9.68
CA SER A 55 2.24 4.56 10.94
C SER A 55 1.40 5.85 10.93
N CYS A 56 0.98 6.31 9.75
CA CYS A 56 0.19 7.53 9.60
C CYS A 56 -1.33 7.26 9.54
N TRP A 57 -2.13 8.27 9.93
CA TRP A 57 -3.61 8.26 9.86
C TRP A 57 -4.26 7.19 10.76
N ASP A 58 -5.23 6.43 10.26
CA ASP A 58 -6.11 5.61 11.09
C ASP A 58 -5.37 4.40 11.70
N PRO A 59 -5.27 4.30 13.05
CA PRO A 59 -4.53 3.25 13.74
C PRO A 59 -5.21 1.87 13.74
N HIS A 60 -6.48 1.76 13.34
CA HIS A 60 -7.28 0.54 13.47
C HIS A 60 -7.70 -0.01 12.10
N PRO A 61 -6.76 -0.50 11.27
CA PRO A 61 -7.08 -1.08 9.99
C PRO A 61 -7.98 -2.32 10.13
N ARG A 62 -8.86 -2.53 9.14
CA ARG A 62 -9.74 -3.70 9.03
C ARG A 62 -9.80 -4.16 7.58
N LEU A 63 -9.85 -5.49 7.38
CA LEU A 63 -10.08 -6.07 6.06
C LEU A 63 -11.51 -5.76 5.57
N GLY A 64 -11.69 -5.71 4.25
CA GLY A 64 -12.99 -5.53 3.61
C GLY A 64 -13.02 -4.36 2.64
N LYS A 65 -14.22 -3.84 2.37
CA LYS A 65 -14.41 -2.67 1.51
C LYS A 65 -13.71 -1.46 2.15
N GLN A 66 -12.93 -0.73 1.35
CA GLN A 66 -12.39 0.55 1.76
C GLN A 66 -13.54 1.51 2.10
N ARG A 67 -13.40 2.22 3.23
CA ARG A 67 -14.39 3.20 3.68
C ARG A 67 -14.53 4.32 2.66
N ASP A 68 -15.72 4.91 2.60
CA ASP A 68 -15.96 6.07 1.75
C ASP A 68 -15.10 7.26 2.25
N PRO A 69 -14.57 8.09 1.34
CA PRO A 69 -13.73 9.22 1.74
C PRO A 69 -14.55 10.24 2.55
N THR A 70 -13.93 10.80 3.58
CA THR A 70 -14.53 11.87 4.39
C THR A 70 -14.31 13.23 3.72
N PRO A 71 -15.37 14.00 3.41
CA PRO A 71 -15.23 15.32 2.79
C PRO A 71 -14.34 16.27 3.61
N GLY A 72 -13.45 16.98 2.92
CA GLY A 72 -12.54 17.95 3.55
C GLY A 72 -11.35 17.33 4.31
N VAL A 73 -11.25 16.00 4.41
CA VAL A 73 -10.17 15.32 5.13
C VAL A 73 -9.19 14.70 4.14
N HIS A 74 -7.97 15.23 4.10
CA HIS A 74 -6.87 14.67 3.32
C HIS A 74 -6.60 13.21 3.72
N ASN A 75 -6.44 12.31 2.75
CA ASN A 75 -6.14 10.90 2.99
C ASN A 75 -7.07 10.19 4.00
N SER A 76 -8.36 10.54 4.02
CA SER A 76 -9.35 10.01 4.97
C SER A 76 -9.52 8.49 4.98
N GLY A 77 -9.11 7.79 3.92
CA GLY A 77 -9.11 6.33 3.87
C GLY A 77 -7.78 5.68 4.25
N TRP A 78 -6.76 6.47 4.60
CA TRP A 78 -5.42 5.97 4.89
C TRP A 78 -5.35 5.35 6.28
N VAL A 79 -4.63 4.23 6.37
CA VAL A 79 -4.59 3.37 7.56
C VAL A 79 -3.15 2.97 7.85
N GLN A 80 -2.85 2.70 9.11
CA GLN A 80 -1.54 2.27 9.56
C GLN A 80 -1.25 0.81 9.19
N SER A 81 0.00 0.52 8.85
CA SER A 81 0.54 -0.82 8.60
C SER A 81 1.91 -0.96 9.29
N PRO A 82 2.05 -1.80 10.32
CA PRO A 82 0.97 -2.50 11.00
C PRO A 82 0.09 -1.54 11.82
N GLY A 83 -1.12 -1.97 12.18
CA GLY A 83 -2.01 -1.19 13.05
C GLY A 83 -1.44 -0.98 14.46
N ALA A 84 -1.97 0.01 15.19
CA ALA A 84 -1.47 0.39 16.52
C ALA A 84 -1.48 -0.76 17.54
N GLU A 85 -2.43 -1.69 17.42
CA GLU A 85 -2.51 -2.91 18.24
C GLU A 85 -1.23 -3.77 18.14
N HIS A 86 -0.56 -3.76 16.98
CA HIS A 86 0.68 -4.51 16.76
C HIS A 86 1.93 -3.66 16.98
N LEU A 87 1.90 -2.36 16.68
CA LEU A 87 3.03 -1.44 16.92
C LEU A 87 3.41 -1.38 18.41
N GLY A 88 2.43 -1.48 19.30
CA GLY A 88 2.64 -1.41 20.76
C GLY A 88 2.94 -2.74 21.44
N ASP A 89 3.06 -3.85 20.71
CA ASP A 89 3.18 -5.19 21.30
C ASP A 89 4.54 -5.36 22.00
N PRO A 90 4.57 -5.58 23.34
CA PRO A 90 5.82 -5.74 24.10
C PRO A 90 6.66 -6.93 23.66
N ARG A 91 6.07 -7.92 22.97
CA ARG A 91 6.79 -9.11 22.46
C ARG A 91 7.76 -8.79 21.33
N TYR A 92 7.66 -7.61 20.70
CA TYR A 92 8.59 -7.16 19.65
C TYR A 92 9.78 -6.36 20.19
N ARG A 93 9.95 -6.23 21.52
CA ARG A 93 11.10 -5.58 22.16
C ARG A 93 12.26 -6.53 22.39
#